data_AF-A0A1R4A4H1-F1
#
_entry.id   AF-A0A1R4A4H1-F1
#
_cell.length_a   1.000
_cell.length_b   1.000
_cell.length_c   1.000
_cell.angle_alpha   90.00
_cell.angle_beta   90.00
_cell.angle_gamma   90.00
#
_symmetry.space_group_name_H-M   'P 1'
#
loop_
_entity.id
_entity.type
_entity.pdbx_description
1 polymer ?
#
loop_
_entity_poly.entity_id
_entity_poly.type
_entity_poly.pdbx_seq_one_letter_code
_entity_poly.pdbx_strand_id
1 'polypeptide(L)'
;MADKKFFITKEQLEADYLELRSTLKVAEKHGVSKKLVMTYMKRFGIPKIKRRTAAETDEIIRPMLEAGMTTSDISRRSGFSQPIVHRAARRFGLPLNDTLHRGEIITHNGYRMVRAPDGHPHADSKGYVREHRLVMERKLGRYLEPGEVVHHINEDKLDNRPENLGLMELGEHTSFHHTGKVGRGPDKRPRKRKQ
;
A
#
# COMPACT_ATOMS: atom_id res chain seq x y z
N MET A 1 27.08 36.30 -9.26
CA MET A 1 26.31 35.86 -8.07
C MET A 1 27.32 35.56 -6.98
N ALA A 2 27.28 36.24 -5.84
CA ALA A 2 28.29 36.09 -4.80
C ALA A 2 28.33 34.63 -4.32
N ASP A 3 29.49 33.98 -4.41
CA ASP A 3 29.72 32.66 -3.82
C ASP A 3 29.45 32.76 -2.31
N LYS A 4 28.33 32.18 -1.85
CA LYS A 4 28.07 32.01 -0.43
C LYS A 4 29.23 31.21 0.16
N LYS A 5 30.15 31.88 0.85
CA LYS A 5 31.18 31.22 1.63
C LYS A 5 30.49 30.44 2.75
N PHE A 6 30.63 29.12 2.71
CA PHE A 6 30.10 28.21 3.72
C PHE A 6 30.97 28.31 4.98
N PHE A 7 30.60 29.21 5.89
CA PHE A 7 31.28 29.41 7.16
C PHE A 7 30.60 28.59 8.25
N ILE A 8 31.02 27.33 8.39
CA ILE A 8 30.59 26.43 9.46
C ILE A 8 31.82 25.92 10.22
N THR A 9 31.71 25.80 11.55
CA THR A 9 32.75 25.16 12.36
C THR A 9 32.75 23.65 12.15
N LYS A 10 33.85 22.98 12.55
CA LYS A 10 33.92 21.52 12.49
C LYS A 10 32.82 20.90 13.34
N GLU A 11 32.65 21.42 14.55
CA GLU A 11 31.72 20.92 15.57
C GLU A 11 30.28 21.02 15.08
N GLN A 12 29.91 22.17 14.48
CA GLN A 12 28.57 22.38 13.93
C GLN A 12 28.31 21.44 12.74
N LEU A 13 29.28 21.29 11.84
CA LEU A 13 29.14 20.40 10.68
C LEU A 13 29.03 18.93 11.09
N GLU A 14 29.81 18.51 12.08
CA GLU A 14 29.80 17.16 12.62
C GLU A 14 28.47 16.86 13.35
N ALA A 15 27.99 17.78 14.19
CA ALA A 15 26.70 17.66 14.85
C ALA A 15 25.55 17.52 13.85
N ASP A 16 25.48 18.41 12.86
CA ASP A 16 24.44 18.37 11.82
C ASP A 16 24.49 17.08 10.99
N TYR A 17 25.70 16.60 10.70
CA TYR A 17 25.89 15.37 9.94
C TYR A 17 25.48 14.12 10.72
N LEU A 18 25.77 14.07 12.02
CA LEU A 18 25.36 12.98 12.91
C LEU A 18 23.84 12.97 13.11
N GLU A 19 23.24 14.14 13.31
CA GLU A 19 21.78 14.31 13.47
C GLU A 19 21.03 13.89 12.20
N LEU A 20 21.37 14.49 11.06
CA LEU A 20 20.61 14.31 9.82
C LEU A 20 20.95 13.01 9.08
N ARG A 21 22.06 12.35 9.44
CA ARG A 21 22.58 11.12 8.82
C ARG A 21 22.71 11.19 7.29
N SER A 22 22.72 12.39 6.70
CA SER A 22 22.67 12.62 5.26
C SER A 22 23.35 13.93 4.88
N THR A 23 24.41 13.85 4.07
CA THR A 23 25.10 15.03 3.54
C THR A 23 24.21 15.90 2.67
N LEU A 24 23.16 15.32 2.06
CA LEU A 24 22.20 16.08 1.26
C LEU A 24 21.31 16.93 2.16
N LYS A 25 20.80 16.35 3.25
CA LYS A 25 19.99 17.09 4.23
C LYS A 25 20.80 18.20 4.91
N VAL A 26 22.07 17.95 5.19
CA VAL A 26 22.99 18.98 5.70
C VAL A 26 23.14 20.13 4.69
N ALA A 27 23.29 19.80 3.41
CA ALA A 27 23.39 20.81 2.35
C ALA A 27 22.10 21.64 2.21
N GLU A 28 20.93 21.01 2.30
CA GLU A 28 19.63 21.67 2.31
C GLU A 28 19.46 22.59 3.53
N LYS A 29 19.80 22.12 4.74
CA LYS A 29 19.75 22.90 6.00
C LYS A 29 20.55 24.20 5.90
N HIS A 30 21.71 24.16 5.24
CA HIS A 30 22.61 25.31 5.13
C HIS A 30 22.46 26.10 3.81
N GLY A 31 21.57 25.67 2.91
CA GLY A 31 21.38 26.31 1.61
C GLY A 31 22.64 26.30 0.73
N VAL A 32 23.43 25.23 0.80
CA VAL A 32 24.69 25.05 0.05
C VAL A 32 24.66 23.79 -0.81
N SER A 33 25.66 23.62 -1.68
CA SER A 33 25.77 22.38 -2.46
C SER A 33 26.25 21.21 -1.59
N LYS A 34 25.73 20.01 -1.87
CA LYS A 34 26.23 18.74 -1.28
C LYS A 34 27.74 18.55 -1.49
N LYS A 35 28.26 19.01 -2.64
CA LYS A 35 29.70 18.95 -2.95
C LYS A 35 30.51 19.78 -1.94
N LEU A 36 30.03 20.97 -1.59
CA LEU A 36 30.69 21.84 -0.63
C LEU A 36 30.73 21.22 0.78
N VAL A 37 29.62 20.63 1.22
CA VAL A 37 29.55 19.87 2.48
C VAL A 37 30.59 18.75 2.50
N MET A 38 30.68 17.95 1.44
CA MET A 38 31.67 16.87 1.35
C MET A 38 33.12 17.38 1.36
N THR A 39 33.39 18.52 0.72
CA THR A 39 34.71 19.17 0.76
C THR A 39 35.08 19.57 2.19
N TYR A 40 34.15 20.16 2.94
CA TYR A 40 34.40 20.58 4.33
C TYR A 40 34.54 19.38 5.26
N MET A 41 33.74 18.32 5.10
CA MET A 41 33.92 17.06 5.82
C MET A 41 35.33 16.49 5.62
N LYS A 42 35.82 16.48 4.36
CA LYS A 42 37.18 16.01 4.06
C LYS A 42 38.23 16.92 4.70
N ARG A 43 38.06 18.25 4.65
CA ARG A 43 38.99 19.23 5.24
C ARG A 43 39.09 19.09 6.77
N PHE A 44 37.97 18.84 7.44
CA PHE A 44 37.91 18.68 8.89
C PHE A 44 38.16 17.26 9.39
N GLY A 45 38.36 16.29 8.47
CA GLY A 45 38.57 14.89 8.80
C GLY A 45 37.33 14.19 9.38
N ILE A 46 36.12 14.68 9.09
CA ILE A 46 34.87 14.08 9.56
C ILE A 46 34.63 12.78 8.77
N PRO A 47 34.63 11.60 9.43
CA PRO A 47 34.46 10.33 8.74
C PRO A 47 33.03 10.19 8.23
N LYS A 48 32.87 9.51 7.09
CA LYS A 48 31.53 9.15 6.59
C LYS A 48 30.93 8.10 7.51
N ILE A 49 29.65 8.25 7.82
CA ILE A 49 28.89 7.22 8.55
C ILE A 49 28.88 5.95 7.71
N LYS A 50 29.44 4.87 8.27
CA LYS A 50 29.49 3.55 7.62
C LYS A 50 28.06 3.05 7.44
N ARG A 51 27.75 2.59 6.23
CA ARG A 51 26.49 1.88 5.97
C ARG A 51 26.58 0.49 6.60
N ARG A 52 25.49 0.04 7.22
CA ARG A 52 25.38 -1.35 7.67
C ARG A 52 25.55 -2.28 6.47
N THR A 53 26.32 -3.34 6.67
CA THR A 53 26.48 -4.46 5.76
C THR A 53 25.22 -5.32 5.76
N ALA A 54 25.11 -6.23 4.79
CA ALA A 54 24.03 -7.21 4.78
C ALA A 54 24.06 -8.08 6.04
N ALA A 55 25.24 -8.53 6.47
CA ALA A 55 25.42 -9.33 7.69
C ALA A 55 24.94 -8.60 8.96
N GLU A 56 25.37 -7.35 9.17
CA GLU A 56 24.94 -6.54 10.32
C GLU A 56 23.42 -6.25 10.30
N THR A 57 22.81 -6.21 9.11
CA THR A 57 21.35 -6.05 8.97
C THR A 57 20.63 -7.36 9.30
N ASP A 58 21.20 -8.47 8.85
CA ASP A 58 20.65 -9.80 9.03
C ASP A 58 20.67 -10.25 10.50
N GLU A 59 21.73 -9.92 11.25
CA GLU A 59 21.81 -10.16 12.70
C GLU A 59 20.63 -9.53 13.48
N ILE A 60 20.10 -8.41 12.97
CA ILE A 60 18.96 -7.72 13.59
C ILE A 60 17.63 -8.32 13.13
N ILE A 61 17.49 -8.61 11.84
CA ILE A 61 16.21 -9.02 11.24
C ILE A 61 15.92 -10.50 11.49
N ARG A 62 16.94 -11.36 11.43
CA ARG A 62 16.81 -12.82 11.56
C ARG A 62 16.06 -13.27 12.81
N PRO A 63 16.40 -12.85 14.03
CA PRO A 63 15.67 -13.30 15.22
C PRO A 63 14.19 -12.87 15.21
N MET A 64 13.88 -11.73 14.58
CA MET A 64 12.48 -11.28 14.46
C MET A 64 11.69 -12.12 13.44
N LEU A 65 12.34 -12.55 12.34
CA LEU A 65 11.76 -13.47 11.36
C LEU A 65 11.52 -14.86 11.98
N GLU A 66 12.51 -15.39 12.70
CA GLU A 66 12.41 -16.68 13.39
C GLU A 66 11.33 -16.67 14.49
N ALA A 67 11.14 -15.52 15.16
CA ALA A 67 10.01 -15.29 16.07
C ALA A 67 8.64 -15.14 15.36
N GLY A 68 8.60 -15.27 14.03
CA GLY A 68 7.37 -15.20 13.24
C GLY A 68 6.75 -13.80 13.19
N MET A 69 7.50 -12.73 13.42
CA MET A 69 6.97 -11.37 13.31
C MET A 69 6.58 -11.05 11.85
N THR A 70 5.58 -10.17 11.68
CA THR A 70 5.25 -9.63 10.36
C THR A 70 6.36 -8.66 9.91
N THR A 71 6.58 -8.52 8.61
CA THR A 71 7.57 -7.55 8.10
C THR A 71 7.20 -6.11 8.46
N SER A 72 5.91 -5.82 8.67
CA SER A 72 5.45 -4.53 9.19
C SER A 72 5.94 -4.29 10.61
N ASP A 73 5.81 -5.28 11.49
CA ASP A 73 6.31 -5.19 12.86
C ASP A 73 7.83 -5.13 12.91
N ILE A 74 8.50 -5.94 12.08
CA ILE A 74 9.96 -5.90 11.93
C ILE A 74 10.39 -4.51 11.48
N SER A 75 9.74 -3.95 10.46
CA SER A 75 10.05 -2.61 9.95
C SER A 75 9.90 -1.54 11.03
N ARG A 76 8.80 -1.59 11.80
CA ARG A 76 8.55 -0.68 12.92
C ARG A 76 9.60 -0.80 14.02
N ARG A 77 10.02 -2.03 14.36
CA ARG A 77 10.97 -2.29 15.45
C ARG A 77 12.42 -2.04 15.07
N SER A 78 12.82 -2.43 13.86
CA SER A 78 14.21 -2.35 13.42
C SER A 78 14.54 -1.04 12.72
N GLY A 79 13.53 -0.27 12.29
CA GLY A 79 13.69 0.92 11.45
C GLY A 79 14.13 0.62 10.01
N PHE A 80 14.16 -0.65 9.61
CA PHE A 80 14.46 -1.05 8.22
C PHE A 80 13.19 -1.02 7.38
N SER A 81 13.32 -0.71 6.09
CA SER A 81 12.18 -0.79 5.19
C SER A 81 11.80 -2.25 4.91
N GLN A 82 10.51 -2.51 4.66
CA GLN A 82 10.02 -3.85 4.33
C GLN A 82 10.84 -4.54 3.22
N PRO A 83 11.26 -3.87 2.12
CA PRO A 83 12.12 -4.49 1.10
C PRO A 83 13.46 -5.01 1.62
N ILE A 84 14.03 -4.41 2.67
CA ILE A 84 15.24 -4.94 3.32
C ILE A 84 14.90 -6.24 4.05
N VAL A 85 13.80 -6.27 4.80
CA VAL A 85 13.30 -7.45 5.50
C VAL A 85 13.00 -8.59 4.52
N HIS A 86 12.32 -8.30 3.40
CA HIS A 86 12.05 -9.29 2.35
C HIS A 86 13.32 -9.89 1.73
N ARG A 87 14.41 -9.10 1.62
CA ARG A 87 15.69 -9.60 1.11
C ARG A 87 16.40 -10.48 2.13
N ALA A 88 16.36 -10.10 3.41
CA ALA A 88 16.91 -10.92 4.50
C ALA A 88 16.17 -12.27 4.59
N ALA A 89 14.83 -12.27 4.59
CA ALA A 89 14.04 -13.49 4.62
C ALA A 89 14.37 -14.44 3.46
N ARG A 90 14.51 -13.90 2.23
CA ARG A 90 14.94 -14.66 1.06
C ARG A 90 16.34 -15.27 1.20
N ARG A 91 17.30 -14.57 1.80
CA ARG A 91 18.65 -15.11 2.07
C ARG A 91 18.62 -16.27 3.06
N PHE A 92 17.75 -16.21 4.07
CA PHE A 92 17.63 -17.25 5.09
C PHE A 92 16.66 -18.37 4.74
N GLY A 93 15.94 -18.27 3.61
CA GLY A 93 14.89 -19.22 3.27
C GLY A 93 13.74 -19.24 4.29
N LEU A 94 13.58 -18.17 5.09
CA LEU A 94 12.55 -18.10 6.11
C LEU A 94 11.22 -17.63 5.49
N PRO A 95 10.09 -18.25 5.83
CA PRO A 95 8.79 -17.80 5.37
C PRO A 95 8.46 -16.44 5.96
N LEU A 96 7.84 -15.58 5.17
CA LEU A 96 7.31 -14.32 5.67
C LEU A 96 5.95 -14.59 6.31
N ASN A 97 5.78 -14.19 7.57
CA ASN A 97 4.47 -14.18 8.23
C ASN A 97 3.67 -12.91 7.88
N ASP A 98 4.03 -12.27 6.75
CA ASP A 98 3.23 -11.21 6.15
C ASP A 98 1.92 -11.79 5.69
N THR A 99 0.98 -11.83 6.61
CA THR A 99 -0.39 -11.98 6.21
C THR A 99 -0.83 -10.71 5.57
N LEU A 100 -0.61 -10.67 4.27
CA LEU A 100 -1.48 -9.96 3.36
C LEU A 100 -2.92 -10.29 3.79
N HIS A 101 -3.49 -9.36 4.55
CA HIS A 101 -4.90 -9.22 4.87
C HIS A 101 -5.55 -10.37 5.67
N ARG A 102 -5.01 -10.76 6.83
CA ARG A 102 -5.81 -11.50 7.83
C ARG A 102 -6.98 -10.62 8.30
N GLY A 103 -8.09 -10.61 7.56
CA GLY A 103 -9.28 -9.80 7.83
C GLY A 103 -10.01 -9.30 6.58
N GLU A 104 -10.84 -8.28 6.79
CA GLU A 104 -11.65 -7.63 5.77
C GLU A 104 -10.86 -6.49 5.10
N ILE A 105 -10.91 -6.41 3.77
CA ILE A 105 -10.31 -5.29 3.02
C ILE A 105 -11.44 -4.43 2.46
N ILE A 106 -11.44 -3.14 2.75
CA ILE A 106 -12.31 -2.19 2.04
C ILE A 106 -11.57 -1.70 0.81
N THR A 107 -12.13 -1.96 -0.37
CA THR A 107 -11.57 -1.49 -1.63
C THR A 107 -11.76 0.02 -1.79
N HIS A 108 -10.95 0.66 -2.63
CA HIS A 108 -11.08 2.10 -2.95
C HIS A 108 -12.47 2.49 -3.49
N ASN A 109 -13.23 1.54 -4.04
CA ASN A 109 -14.59 1.74 -4.55
C ASN A 109 -15.70 1.35 -3.54
N GLY A 110 -15.33 1.11 -2.28
CA GLY A 110 -16.25 0.96 -1.14
C GLY A 110 -16.79 -0.44 -0.90
N TYR A 111 -16.21 -1.49 -1.49
CA TYR A 111 -16.66 -2.87 -1.27
C TYR A 111 -15.81 -3.56 -0.22
N ARG A 112 -16.43 -4.38 0.61
CA ARG A 112 -15.74 -5.30 1.51
C ARG A 112 -15.28 -6.55 0.78
N MET A 113 -14.00 -6.90 0.91
CA MET A 113 -13.39 -8.14 0.46
C MET A 113 -13.12 -9.04 1.67
N VAL A 114 -13.41 -10.32 1.53
CA VAL A 114 -13.16 -11.35 2.55
C VAL A 114 -12.39 -12.51 1.92
N ARG A 115 -11.68 -13.28 2.74
CA ARG A 115 -10.96 -14.46 2.26
C ARG A 115 -11.97 -15.45 1.70
N ALA A 116 -11.75 -15.86 0.46
CA ALA A 116 -12.59 -16.84 -0.20
C ALA A 116 -12.39 -18.23 0.44
N PRO A 117 -13.40 -19.10 0.38
CA PRO A 117 -13.20 -20.53 0.59
C PRO A 117 -12.09 -21.07 -0.34
N ASP A 118 -11.36 -22.09 0.10
CA ASP A 118 -10.27 -22.63 -0.70
C ASP A 118 -10.80 -23.19 -2.03
N GLY A 119 -10.16 -22.82 -3.15
CA GLY A 119 -10.56 -23.23 -4.50
C GLY A 119 -11.74 -22.45 -5.10
N HIS A 120 -12.19 -21.35 -4.49
CA HIS A 120 -13.32 -20.57 -5.01
C HIS A 120 -13.02 -19.99 -6.41
N PRO A 121 -13.88 -20.22 -7.43
CA PRO A 121 -13.59 -19.87 -8.82
C PRO A 121 -13.50 -18.35 -9.06
N HIS A 122 -14.17 -17.56 -8.22
CA HIS A 122 -14.17 -16.09 -8.30
C HIS A 122 -13.16 -15.39 -7.39
N ALA A 123 -12.25 -16.13 -6.73
CA ALA A 123 -11.22 -15.53 -5.90
C ALA A 123 -10.18 -14.77 -6.75
N ASP A 124 -9.71 -13.64 -6.24
CA ASP A 124 -8.60 -12.91 -6.85
C ASP A 124 -7.25 -13.64 -6.65
N SER A 125 -6.17 -13.10 -7.21
CA SER A 125 -4.82 -13.68 -7.09
C SER A 125 -4.29 -13.77 -5.65
N LYS A 126 -4.97 -13.14 -4.70
CA LYS A 126 -4.65 -13.16 -3.27
C LYS A 126 -5.62 -14.03 -2.46
N GLY A 127 -6.61 -14.65 -3.10
CA GLY A 127 -7.60 -15.50 -2.45
C GLY A 127 -8.77 -14.74 -1.82
N TYR A 128 -9.11 -13.54 -2.29
CA TYR A 128 -10.24 -12.74 -1.78
C TYR A 128 -11.40 -12.66 -2.76
N VAL A 129 -12.62 -12.57 -2.23
CA VAL A 129 -13.87 -12.32 -2.98
C VAL A 129 -14.62 -11.17 -2.30
N ARG A 130 -15.44 -10.43 -3.06
CA ARG A 130 -16.32 -9.41 -2.48
C ARG A 130 -17.40 -10.07 -1.62
N GLU A 131 -17.59 -9.60 -0.39
CA GLU A 131 -18.49 -10.23 0.59
C GLU A 131 -19.93 -10.37 0.05
N HIS A 132 -20.49 -9.32 -0.55
CA HIS A 132 -21.85 -9.38 -1.13
C HIS A 132 -22.02 -10.49 -2.17
N ARG A 133 -20.96 -10.85 -2.92
CA ARG A 133 -21.03 -11.97 -3.87
C ARG A 133 -21.16 -13.28 -3.12
N LEU A 134 -20.34 -13.52 -2.10
CA LEU A 134 -20.42 -14.73 -1.29
C LEU A 134 -21.76 -14.86 -0.56
N VAL A 135 -22.31 -13.75 -0.05
CA VAL A 135 -23.64 -13.75 0.58
C VAL A 135 -24.70 -14.14 -0.45
N MET A 136 -24.63 -13.60 -1.67
CA MET A 136 -25.59 -13.92 -2.72
C MET A 136 -25.43 -15.35 -3.24
N GLU A 137 -24.20 -15.82 -3.46
CA GLU A 137 -23.90 -17.20 -3.86
C GLU A 137 -24.44 -18.20 -2.83
N ARG A 138 -24.28 -17.89 -1.54
CA ARG A 138 -24.86 -18.69 -0.44
C ARG A 138 -26.38 -18.69 -0.49
N LYS A 139 -27.01 -17.55 -0.76
CA LYS A 139 -28.48 -17.41 -0.88
C LYS A 139 -29.02 -18.20 -2.09
N LEU A 140 -28.28 -18.23 -3.20
CA LEU A 140 -28.64 -18.94 -4.43
C LEU A 140 -28.31 -20.44 -4.38
N GLY A 141 -27.37 -20.84 -3.52
CA GLY A 141 -26.87 -22.22 -3.48
C GLY A 141 -25.97 -22.60 -4.67
N ARG A 142 -25.53 -21.62 -5.47
CA ARG A 142 -24.62 -21.78 -6.61
C ARG A 142 -23.72 -20.56 -6.77
N TYR A 143 -22.66 -20.70 -7.55
CA TYR A 143 -21.83 -19.57 -7.95
C TYR A 143 -22.60 -18.62 -8.88
N LEU A 144 -22.21 -17.34 -8.86
CA LEU A 144 -22.74 -16.33 -9.78
C LEU A 144 -22.26 -16.60 -11.22
N GLU A 145 -23.16 -16.55 -12.18
CA GLU A 145 -22.85 -16.76 -13.58
C GLU A 145 -22.19 -15.52 -14.23
N PRO A 146 -21.47 -15.70 -15.35
CA PRO A 146 -20.97 -14.58 -16.14
C PRO A 146 -22.13 -13.72 -16.66
N GLY A 147 -22.31 -12.53 -16.08
CA GLY A 147 -23.42 -11.62 -16.41
C GLY A 147 -24.24 -11.22 -15.18
N GLU A 148 -24.19 -12.01 -14.10
CA GLU A 148 -24.91 -11.71 -12.88
C GLU A 148 -24.15 -10.71 -11.99
N VAL A 149 -24.84 -9.63 -11.62
CA VAL A 149 -24.32 -8.57 -10.76
C VAL A 149 -25.19 -8.46 -9.52
N VAL A 150 -24.53 -8.37 -8.36
CA VAL A 150 -25.19 -8.12 -7.08
C VAL A 150 -25.29 -6.62 -6.87
N HIS A 151 -26.51 -6.15 -6.60
CA HIS A 151 -26.86 -4.76 -6.38
C HIS A 151 -27.26 -4.54 -4.92
N HIS A 152 -26.75 -3.48 -4.30
CA HIS A 152 -27.16 -3.03 -2.97
C HIS A 152 -28.37 -2.11 -3.10
N ILE A 153 -29.52 -2.52 -2.56
CA ILE A 153 -30.80 -1.81 -2.71
C ILE A 153 -30.76 -0.44 -2.04
N ASN A 154 -30.13 -0.34 -0.87
CA ASN A 154 -29.95 0.93 -0.15
C ASN A 154 -28.74 1.76 -0.63
N GLU A 155 -28.04 1.32 -1.68
CA GLU A 155 -26.80 1.90 -2.21
C GLU A 155 -25.59 1.91 -1.24
N ASP A 156 -25.73 1.35 -0.03
CA ASP A 156 -24.64 1.14 0.91
C ASP A 156 -23.93 -0.19 0.61
N LYS A 157 -22.74 -0.06 0.01
CA LYS A 157 -21.88 -1.19 -0.40
C LYS A 157 -21.30 -2.00 0.75
N LEU A 158 -21.41 -1.51 1.98
CA LEU A 158 -20.96 -2.20 3.19
C LEU A 158 -22.10 -2.94 3.90
N ASP A 159 -23.36 -2.66 3.57
CA ASP A 159 -24.52 -3.39 4.08
C ASP A 159 -24.78 -4.65 3.24
N ASN A 160 -24.08 -5.73 3.59
CA ASN A 160 -24.13 -7.01 2.88
C ASN A 160 -25.19 -7.98 3.42
N ARG A 161 -26.22 -7.49 4.12
CA ARG A 161 -27.32 -8.34 4.59
C ARG A 161 -28.10 -8.93 3.40
N PRO A 162 -28.48 -10.22 3.42
CA PRO A 162 -29.14 -10.88 2.27
C PRO A 162 -30.42 -10.19 1.77
N GLU A 163 -31.13 -9.48 2.63
CA GLU A 163 -32.32 -8.68 2.32
C GLU A 163 -32.02 -7.36 1.60
N ASN A 164 -30.80 -6.83 1.74
CA ASN A 164 -30.35 -5.61 1.07
C ASN A 164 -29.69 -5.88 -0.30
N LEU A 165 -29.54 -7.14 -0.68
CA LEU A 165 -28.88 -7.57 -1.92
C LEU A 165 -29.90 -8.07 -2.94
N GLY A 166 -29.84 -7.51 -4.15
CA GLY A 166 -30.58 -7.96 -5.33
C GLY A 166 -29.65 -8.55 -6.39
N LEU A 167 -30.12 -9.58 -7.10
CA LEU A 167 -29.46 -10.07 -8.32
C LEU A 167 -30.01 -9.30 -9.53
N MET A 168 -29.13 -8.84 -10.41
CA MET A 168 -29.50 -8.20 -11.66
C MET A 168 -28.61 -8.70 -12.79
N GLU A 169 -29.14 -8.72 -14.00
CA GLU A 169 -28.34 -8.88 -15.21
C GLU A 169 -27.44 -7.64 -15.41
N LEU A 170 -26.22 -7.84 -15.92
CA LEU A 170 -25.23 -6.77 -16.11
C LEU A 170 -25.78 -5.60 -16.94
N GLY A 171 -26.57 -5.92 -17.98
CA GLY A 171 -27.23 -4.94 -18.83
C GLY A 171 -28.26 -4.12 -18.07
N GLU A 172 -29.07 -4.77 -17.24
CA GLU A 172 -30.09 -4.13 -16.41
C GLU A 172 -29.46 -3.28 -15.31
N HIS A 173 -28.43 -3.78 -14.62
CA HIS A 173 -27.68 -3.05 -13.61
C HIS A 173 -27.05 -1.78 -14.19
N THR A 174 -26.43 -1.89 -15.37
CA THR A 174 -25.86 -0.72 -16.07
C THR A 174 -26.94 0.28 -16.44
N SER A 175 -28.07 -0.18 -16.98
CA SER A 175 -29.21 0.67 -17.32
C SER A 175 -29.77 1.39 -16.09
N PHE A 176 -29.93 0.69 -14.97
CA PHE A 176 -30.43 1.24 -13.71
C PHE A 176 -29.59 2.43 -13.22
N HIS A 177 -28.26 2.29 -13.19
CA HIS A 177 -27.35 3.37 -12.76
C HIS A 177 -27.26 4.56 -13.73
N HIS A 178 -27.68 4.39 -14.98
CA HIS A 178 -27.61 5.41 -16.02
C HIS A 178 -28.97 6.01 -16.38
N THR A 179 -30.07 5.42 -15.91
CA THR A 179 -31.42 5.93 -16.12
C THR A 179 -31.58 7.26 -15.39
N GLY A 180 -32.10 8.28 -16.07
CA GLY A 180 -32.28 9.62 -15.50
C GLY A 180 -31.03 10.50 -15.44
N LYS A 181 -29.82 9.97 -15.69
CA LYS A 181 -28.62 10.79 -15.82
C LYS A 181 -28.59 11.51 -17.17
N VAL A 182 -28.31 12.80 -17.14
CA VAL A 182 -28.08 13.61 -18.35
C VAL A 182 -26.71 13.29 -18.96
N GLY A 183 -26.62 13.31 -20.29
CA GLY A 183 -25.34 13.16 -20.99
C GLY A 183 -24.34 14.25 -20.59
N ARG A 184 -23.03 13.94 -20.66
CA ARG A 184 -21.94 14.91 -20.45
C ARG A 184 -21.64 15.77 -21.69
N GLY A 185 -22.42 15.63 -22.76
CA GLY A 185 -22.29 16.39 -24.01
C GLY A 185 -23.08 17.70 -23.99
N PRO A 186 -22.97 18.52 -25.05
CA PRO A 186 -23.69 19.79 -25.16
C PRO A 186 -25.22 19.62 -25.15
N ASP A 187 -25.72 18.46 -25.61
CA ASP A 187 -27.12 18.09 -25.52
C ASP A 187 -27.38 17.26 -24.25
N LYS A 188 -27.82 17.93 -23.18
CA LYS A 188 -28.06 17.35 -21.84
C LYS A 188 -29.39 16.58 -21.76
N ARG A 189 -29.75 15.80 -22.77
CA ARG A 189 -30.98 15.00 -22.71
C ARG A 189 -30.84 13.85 -21.70
N PRO A 190 -31.90 13.54 -20.93
CA PRO A 190 -31.92 12.36 -20.08
C PRO A 190 -31.84 11.10 -20.93
N ARG A 191 -31.01 10.13 -20.51
CA ARG A 191 -30.91 8.83 -21.18
C ARG A 191 -32.22 8.06 -20.98
N LYS A 192 -32.91 7.72 -22.09
CA LYS A 192 -34.14 6.92 -22.08
C LYS A 192 -33.81 5.43 -21.98
N ARG A 193 -34.66 4.67 -21.28
CA ARG A 193 -34.64 3.20 -21.26
C ARG A 193 -34.98 2.71 -22.68
N LYS A 194 -34.19 1.80 -23.25
CA LYS A 194 -34.63 1.04 -24.43
C LYS A 194 -35.68 0.04 -23.92
N GLN A 195 -36.91 0.14 -24.43
CA GLN A 195 -37.92 -0.91 -24.31
C GLN A 195 -37.54 -2.08 -25.21
#